data_AF-A0AAW2IM62-F1
#
_entry.id   AF-A0AAW2IM62-F1
#
_cell.length_a   1.000
_cell.length_b   1.000
_cell.length_c   1.000
_cell.angle_alpha   90.00
_cell.angle_beta   90.00
_cell.angle_gamma   90.00
#
_symmetry.space_group_name_H-M   'P 1'
#
loop_
_entity.id
_entity.type
_entity.pdbx_description
1 polymer ?
#
loop_
_entity_poly.entity_id
_entity_poly.type
_entity_poly.pdbx_seq_one_letter_code
_entity_poly.pdbx_strand_id
1 'polypeptide(L)'
;MLTQRGIEANPFKIKAILEMKAPTNVHEVQRLIRRIATVSRFISRAVEKSLAFFKVLRKAKKFEWDTSSKQAFEELKKYLAGLSLLVKPIQGDNLYLYLSTTPQAVSFVLIRVDGGKEMPI
;
A
#
# COMPACT_ATOMS: atom_id res chain seq x y z
N MET A 1 11.88 5.42 6.01
CA MET A 1 13.15 5.90 6.57
C MET A 1 13.02 7.39 6.73
N LEU A 2 13.52 7.96 7.82
CA LEU A 2 13.52 9.41 7.99
C LEU A 2 14.66 9.97 7.14
N THR A 3 14.38 10.90 6.25
CA THR A 3 15.34 11.63 5.43
C THR A 3 15.13 13.12 5.59
N GLN A 4 16.07 13.94 5.11
CA GLN A 4 15.92 15.39 5.09
C GLN A 4 14.69 15.87 4.30
N ARG A 5 14.20 15.02 3.37
CA ARG A 5 13.04 15.32 2.52
C ARG A 5 11.71 14.82 3.09
N GLY A 6 11.72 14.01 4.16
CA GLY A 6 10.51 13.48 4.80
C GLY A 6 10.65 12.04 5.31
N ILE A 7 9.56 11.29 5.28
CA ILE A 7 9.47 9.88 5.61
C ILE A 7 9.34 9.09 4.31
N GLU A 8 10.36 8.31 3.97
CA GLU A 8 10.34 7.49 2.76
C GLU A 8 9.85 6.07 3.08
N ALA A 9 9.30 5.37 2.09
CA ALA A 9 9.15 3.93 2.21
C ALA A 9 10.54 3.29 2.38
N ASN A 10 10.64 2.22 3.17
CA ASN A 10 11.91 1.52 3.27
C ASN A 10 12.21 0.86 1.90
N PRO A 11 13.31 1.23 1.21
CA PRO A 11 13.60 0.76 -0.14
C PRO A 11 13.76 -0.75 -0.19
N PHE A 12 14.29 -1.40 0.87
CA PHE A 12 14.38 -2.85 0.95
C PHE A 12 13.00 -3.53 1.01
N LYS A 13 12.05 -2.93 1.73
CA LYS A 13 10.67 -3.47 1.80
C LYS A 13 9.93 -3.32 0.48
N ILE A 14 10.11 -2.18 -0.20
CA ILE A 14 9.55 -1.94 -1.53
C ILE A 14 10.18 -2.88 -2.55
N LYS A 15 11.52 -2.95 -2.61
CA LYS A 15 12.27 -3.84 -3.49
C LYS A 15 11.85 -5.30 -3.33
N ALA A 16 11.64 -5.75 -2.08
CA ALA A 16 11.16 -7.10 -1.82
C ALA A 16 9.79 -7.42 -2.46
N ILE A 17 8.91 -6.43 -2.65
CA ILE A 17 7.63 -6.60 -3.37
C ILE A 17 7.84 -6.52 -4.88
N LEU A 18 8.64 -5.56 -5.36
CA LEU A 18 8.93 -5.38 -6.79
C LEU A 18 9.58 -6.61 -7.42
N GLU A 19 10.55 -7.21 -6.73
CA GLU A 19 11.29 -8.40 -7.17
C GLU A 19 10.53 -9.72 -6.90
N MET A 20 9.37 -9.66 -6.24
CA MET A 20 8.58 -10.85 -5.96
C MET A 20 8.01 -11.43 -7.26
N LYS A 21 8.19 -12.73 -7.48
CA LYS A 21 7.48 -13.46 -8.54
C LYS A 21 5.99 -13.57 -8.21
N ALA A 22 5.15 -13.80 -9.22
CA ALA A 22 3.73 -14.03 -9.01
C ALA A 22 3.54 -15.19 -8.01
N PRO A 23 2.73 -15.00 -6.94
CA PRO A 23 2.43 -16.05 -5.98
C PRO A 23 1.88 -17.31 -6.65
N THR A 24 2.39 -18.46 -6.23
CA THR A 24 2.01 -19.78 -6.75
C THR A 24 1.26 -20.64 -5.73
N ASN A 25 1.15 -20.16 -4.48
CA ASN A 25 0.46 -20.85 -3.40
C ASN A 25 -0.06 -19.85 -2.35
N VAL A 26 -0.93 -20.34 -1.46
CA VAL A 26 -1.57 -19.53 -0.40
C VAL A 26 -0.53 -18.88 0.53
N HIS A 27 0.56 -19.58 0.87
CA HIS A 27 1.60 -19.03 1.75
C HIS A 27 2.33 -17.85 1.12
N GLU A 28 2.58 -17.89 -0.19
CA GLU A 28 3.16 -16.77 -0.93
C GLU A 28 2.20 -15.57 -0.99
N VAL A 29 0.89 -15.80 -1.12
CA VAL A 29 -0.10 -14.72 -1.03
C VAL A 29 -0.12 -14.10 0.36
N GLN A 30 -0.07 -14.91 1.42
CA GLN A 30 0.05 -14.40 2.79
C GLN A 30 1.33 -13.59 2.97
N ARG A 31 2.46 -14.03 2.39
CA ARG A 31 3.72 -13.30 2.40
C ARG A 31 3.61 -11.95 1.67
N LEU A 32 2.93 -11.91 0.53
CA LEU A 32 2.64 -10.68 -0.20
C LEU A 32 1.83 -9.71 0.66
N ILE A 33 0.72 -10.15 1.25
CA ILE A 33 -0.14 -9.31 2.10
C ILE A 33 0.64 -8.78 3.31
N ARG A 34 1.46 -9.61 3.96
CA ARG A 34 2.34 -9.17 5.05
C ARG A 34 3.31 -8.08 4.59
N ARG A 35 3.93 -8.25 3.42
CA ARG A 35 4.83 -7.23 2.86
C ARG A 35 4.10 -5.92 2.56
N ILE A 36 2.91 -5.99 1.94
CA ILE A 36 2.06 -4.82 1.68
C ILE A 36 1.71 -4.10 2.99
N ALA A 37 1.31 -4.84 4.03
CA ALA A 37 0.96 -4.25 5.32
C ALA A 37 2.11 -3.41 5.90
N THR A 38 3.37 -3.85 5.73
CA THR A 38 4.54 -3.10 6.22
C THR A 38 4.81 -1.77 5.52
N VAL A 39 4.21 -1.54 4.36
CA VAL A 39 4.33 -0.31 3.56
C VAL A 39 2.97 0.35 3.29
N SER A 40 1.90 -0.15 3.90
CA SER A 40 0.50 0.24 3.63
C SER A 40 0.26 1.74 3.78
N ARG A 41 0.91 2.42 4.73
CA ARG A 41 0.82 3.88 4.91
C ARG A 41 1.27 4.70 3.69
N PHE A 42 2.09 4.12 2.82
CA PHE A 42 2.54 4.76 1.59
C PHE A 42 1.61 4.47 0.41
N ILE A 43 0.74 3.46 0.55
CA ILE A 43 -0.13 3.00 -0.52
C ILE A 43 -1.49 3.64 -0.34
N SER A 44 -1.80 4.62 -1.19
CA SER A 44 -3.16 5.14 -1.26
C SER A 44 -4.13 4.00 -1.59
N ARG A 45 -5.18 3.89 -0.77
CA ARG A 45 -6.22 2.87 -0.92
C ARG A 45 -5.68 1.44 -0.91
N ALA A 46 -4.77 1.17 0.02
CA ALA A 46 -4.05 -0.10 0.14
C ALA A 46 -4.99 -1.32 0.24
N VAL A 47 -6.12 -1.18 0.95
CA VAL A 47 -7.10 -2.26 1.14
C VAL A 47 -7.76 -2.58 -0.20
N GLU A 48 -8.28 -1.58 -0.91
CA GLU A 48 -8.88 -1.75 -2.23
C GLU A 48 -7.93 -2.42 -3.21
N LYS A 49 -6.67 -1.94 -3.27
CA LYS A 49 -5.63 -2.50 -4.14
C LYS A 49 -5.24 -3.94 -3.78
N SER A 50 -5.58 -4.39 -2.57
CA SER A 50 -5.26 -5.74 -2.08
C SER A 50 -6.47 -6.69 -2.11
N LEU A 51 -7.67 -6.23 -2.51
CA LEU A 51 -8.90 -7.03 -2.48
C LEU A 51 -8.78 -8.34 -3.29
N ALA A 52 -8.11 -8.30 -4.45
CA ALA A 52 -7.88 -9.49 -5.26
C ALA A 52 -7.11 -10.58 -4.48
N PHE A 53 -6.09 -10.19 -3.70
CA PHE A 53 -5.29 -11.12 -2.92
C PHE A 53 -6.08 -11.72 -1.76
N PHE A 54 -6.94 -10.92 -1.11
CA PHE A 54 -7.84 -11.42 -0.07
C PHE A 54 -8.86 -12.42 -0.62
N LYS A 55 -9.35 -12.23 -1.85
CA LYS A 55 -10.24 -13.21 -2.51
C LYS A 55 -9.55 -14.56 -2.70
N VAL A 56 -8.27 -14.58 -3.11
CA VAL A 56 -7.47 -15.81 -3.22
C VAL A 56 -7.36 -16.52 -1.88
N LEU A 57 -7.10 -15.79 -0.79
CA LEU A 57 -7.05 -16.37 0.56
C LEU A 57 -8.40 -16.96 1.02
N ARG A 58 -9.52 -16.32 0.69
CA ARG A 58 -10.87 -16.84 1.04
C ARG A 58 -11.18 -18.14 0.30
N LYS A 59 -10.61 -18.35 -0.89
CA LYS A 59 -10.75 -19.57 -1.70
C LYS A 59 -9.67 -20.63 -1.39
N ALA A 60 -8.99 -20.60 -0.24
CA ALA A 60 -7.81 -21.41 0.08
C ALA A 60 -7.89 -22.93 -0.25
N LYS A 61 -9.10 -23.53 -0.29
CA LYS A 61 -9.30 -24.94 -0.69
C LYS A 61 -8.98 -25.22 -2.16
N LYS A 62 -9.05 -24.21 -3.03
CA LYS A 62 -8.69 -24.26 -4.47
C LYS A 62 -7.92 -23.00 -4.81
N PHE A 63 -6.60 -23.03 -4.58
CA PHE A 63 -5.74 -21.91 -4.94
C PHE A 63 -5.83 -21.64 -6.44
N GLU A 64 -6.14 -20.40 -6.78
CA GLU A 64 -6.18 -19.93 -8.16
C GLU A 64 -5.61 -18.51 -8.20
N TRP A 65 -4.51 -18.34 -8.94
CA TRP A 65 -3.95 -17.02 -9.24
C TRP A 65 -4.54 -16.51 -10.56
N ASP A 66 -5.77 -16.03 -10.46
CA ASP A 66 -6.58 -15.61 -11.61
C ASP A 66 -6.06 -14.32 -12.29
N THR A 67 -6.66 -13.98 -13.43
CA THR A 67 -6.30 -12.78 -14.21
C THR A 67 -6.45 -11.51 -13.39
N SER A 68 -7.47 -11.41 -12.54
CA SER A 68 -7.69 -10.25 -11.66
C SER A 68 -6.55 -10.08 -10.65
N SER A 69 -6.08 -11.17 -10.05
CA SER A 69 -4.96 -11.17 -9.10
C SER A 69 -3.63 -10.84 -9.77
N LYS A 70 -3.40 -11.35 -10.99
CA LYS A 70 -2.23 -10.99 -11.82
C LYS A 70 -2.20 -9.51 -12.14
N GLN A 71 -3.32 -8.96 -12.63
CA GLN A 71 -3.44 -7.54 -12.96
C GLN A 71 -3.22 -6.66 -11.72
N ALA A 72 -3.91 -6.96 -10.61
CA ALA A 72 -3.76 -6.22 -9.36
C ALA A 72 -2.31 -6.24 -8.83
N PHE A 73 -1.61 -7.37 -8.99
CA PHE A 73 -0.21 -7.48 -8.58
C PHE A 73 0.73 -6.62 -9.43
N GLU A 74 0.55 -6.61 -10.75
CA GLU A 74 1.36 -5.76 -11.63
C GLU A 74 1.05 -4.28 -11.46
N GLU A 75 -0.21 -3.91 -11.26
CA GLU A 75 -0.60 -2.53 -10.92
C GLU A 75 -0.01 -2.08 -9.58
N LEU A 76 -0.03 -2.95 -8.57
CA LEU A 76 0.63 -2.69 -7.30
C LEU A 76 2.12 -2.43 -7.52
N LYS A 77 2.83 -3.28 -8.28
CA LYS A 77 4.25 -3.07 -8.56
C LYS A 77 4.53 -1.75 -9.27
N LYS A 78 3.76 -1.43 -10.31
CA LYS A 78 3.88 -0.15 -11.04
C LYS A 78 3.68 1.04 -10.10
N TYR A 79 2.67 0.98 -9.23
CA TYR A 79 2.41 2.00 -8.22
C TYR A 79 3.59 2.13 -7.24
N LEU A 80 4.11 1.02 -6.73
CA LEU A 80 5.23 1.01 -5.79
C LEU A 80 6.55 1.52 -6.40
N ALA A 81 6.74 1.35 -7.71
CA ALA A 81 7.92 1.85 -8.41
C ALA A 81 7.95 3.39 -8.50
N GLY A 82 6.77 4.04 -8.50
CA GLY A 82 6.61 5.50 -8.54
C GLY A 82 6.31 6.14 -7.19
N LEU A 83 6.48 5.41 -6.07
CA LEU A 83 6.11 5.89 -4.75
C LEU A 83 6.84 7.17 -4.35
N SER A 84 6.07 8.17 -3.92
CA SER A 84 6.57 9.44 -3.40
C SER A 84 6.83 9.41 -1.89
N LEU A 85 7.47 10.47 -1.40
CA LEU A 85 7.82 10.70 -0.01
C LEU A 85 6.59 11.15 0.79
N LEU A 86 6.41 10.63 2.01
CA LEU A 86 5.53 11.25 3.01
C LEU A 86 6.31 12.36 3.74
N VAL A 87 5.62 13.31 4.35
CA VAL A 87 6.25 14.39 5.12
C VAL A 87 6.24 14.06 6.61
N LYS A 88 7.23 14.53 7.35
CA LYS A 88 7.27 14.33 8.81
C LYS A 88 6.14 15.15 9.47
N PRO A 89 5.37 14.59 10.42
CA PRO A 89 4.49 15.41 11.25
C PRO A 89 5.29 16.42 12.07
N ILE A 90 4.78 17.65 12.18
CA ILE A 90 5.33 18.69 13.04
C ILE A 90 4.42 18.78 14.27
N GLN A 91 5.03 18.78 15.45
CA GLN A 91 4.28 18.89 16.69
C GLN A 91 3.62 20.28 16.77
N GLY A 92 2.33 20.32 17.06
CA GLY A 92 1.54 21.55 17.14
C GLY A 92 0.79 21.90 15.85
N ASP A 93 1.07 21.23 14.73
CA ASP A 93 0.33 21.44 13.48
C ASP A 93 -1.07 20.83 13.53
N ASN A 94 -2.03 21.52 12.90
CA ASN A 94 -3.34 20.95 12.61
C ASN A 94 -3.23 19.91 11.49
N LEU A 95 -3.79 18.73 11.72
CA LEU A 95 -3.80 17.63 10.77
C LEU A 95 -5.23 17.40 10.27
N TYR A 96 -5.36 17.15 8.98
CA TYR A 96 -6.64 16.90 8.33
C TYR A 96 -6.75 15.44 7.93
N LEU A 97 -7.87 14.80 8.26
CA LEU A 97 -8.13 13.41 7.90
C LEU A 97 -9.07 13.36 6.70
N TYR A 98 -8.59 12.81 5.58
CA TYR A 98 -9.39 12.61 4.38
C TYR A 98 -9.81 11.15 4.36
N LEU A 99 -11.12 10.91 4.32
CA LEU A 99 -11.73 9.58 4.39
C LEU A 99 -12.38 9.23 3.06
N SER A 100 -12.22 8.00 2.62
CA SER A 100 -12.92 7.43 1.47
C SER A 100 -13.43 6.04 1.83
N THR A 101 -14.65 5.74 1.42
CA THR A 101 -15.30 4.46 1.72
C THR A 101 -15.84 3.82 0.45
N THR A 102 -15.81 2.50 0.43
CA THR A 102 -16.45 1.63 -0.55
C THR A 102 -17.14 0.50 0.23
N PRO A 103 -18.06 -0.27 -0.36
CA PRO A 103 -18.69 -1.39 0.34
C PRO A 103 -17.69 -2.45 0.87
N GLN A 104 -16.49 -2.52 0.31
CA GLN A 104 -15.48 -3.52 0.69
C GLN A 104 -14.29 -2.95 1.47
N ALA A 105 -14.15 -1.64 1.58
CA ALA A 105 -12.95 -1.02 2.15
C ALA A 105 -13.18 0.40 2.65
N VAL A 106 -12.45 0.75 3.71
CA VAL A 106 -12.28 2.13 4.20
C VAL A 106 -10.81 2.50 4.02
N SER A 107 -10.59 3.70 3.52
CA SER A 107 -9.28 4.27 3.27
C SER A 107 -9.20 5.68 3.85
N PHE A 108 -8.03 6.04 4.38
CA PHE A 108 -7.80 7.37 4.90
C PHE A 108 -6.38 7.82 4.62
N VAL A 109 -6.19 9.13 4.54
CA VAL A 109 -4.88 9.78 4.52
C VAL A 109 -4.89 10.96 5.47
N LEU A 110 -3.80 11.12 6.21
CA LEU A 110 -3.60 12.25 7.09
C LEU A 110 -2.77 13.29 6.34
N ILE A 111 -3.25 14.52 6.33
CA ILE A 111 -2.72 15.63 5.55
C ILE A 111 -2.28 16.74 6.50
N ARG A 112 -1.08 17.26 6.25
CA ARG A 112 -0.59 18.52 6.81
C ARG A 112 -0.66 19.59 5.72
N VAL A 113 -1.07 20.80 6.06
CA VAL A 113 -1.11 21.93 5.11
C VAL A 113 0.01 22.89 5.45
N ASP A 114 0.86 23.20 4.46
CA ASP A 114 2.00 24.11 4.61
C ASP A 114 2.00 25.10 3.44
N GLY A 115 1.80 26.39 3.72
CA GLY A 115 1.68 27.42 2.68
C GLY A 115 0.59 27.14 1.63
N GLY A 116 -0.51 26.48 2.03
CA GLY A 116 -1.61 26.08 1.12
C GLY A 116 -1.36 24.78 0.35
N LYS A 117 -0.20 24.13 0.53
CA LYS A 117 0.11 22.83 -0.07
C LYS A 117 -0.29 21.69 0.86
N GLU A 118 -1.10 20.78 0.36
CA GLU A 118 -1.45 19.52 1.04
C GLU A 118 -0.30 18.51 0.96
N MET A 119 0.15 18.01 2.10
CA MET A 119 1.24 17.06 2.21
C MET A 119 0.82 15.84 3.03
N PRO A 120 0.84 14.63 2.44
CA PRO A 120 0.52 13.41 3.17
C PRO A 120 1.63 13.08 4.17
N ILE A 121 1.23 12.62 5.36
CA ILE A 121 2.13 12.25 6.45
C ILE A 121 2.07 10.76 6.82
#